data_AF-A0A7S2PYT2-F1
#
_entry.id   AF-A0A7S2PYT2-F1
#
_cell.length_a   1.000
_cell.length_b   1.000
_cell.length_c   1.000
_cell.angle_alpha   90.00
_cell.angle_beta   90.00
_cell.angle_gamma   90.00
#
_symmetry.space_group_name_H-M   'P 1'
#
loop_
_entity.id
_entity.type
_entity.pdbx_description
1 polymer ?
#
loop_
_entity_poly.entity_id
_entity_poly.type
_entity_poly.pdbx_seq_one_letter_code
_entity_poly.pdbx_strand_id
1 'polypeptide(L)'
;MVVSDVEAVCRIEAQRVLTHLRGNRKYGGLNRGWRELEDGSPVKELSAWRCGIGASGEAVASALFDPLLRIVRSPEFAGPSTYVALEAAQNVVIAICESLPATPSEEISGLLLEVSSAVCECVFEETHPQMDEATAMQMVTVLSLCVTSPAGGDNAAFPQAARFRAFAKVLALWEHYRHSLVLRACAQAALQRMLEVACSDLVARSEFLSLVFERMLQEVEQAGSVERILLYLRCTQRLMTHPSTRRWASAEGPQSRFFQDMVPMLLLRISDSYGTNITVLSFLLPLVNRVCWLCVDHWVQAGDNGHVSSLGALQVEALIGSVYLRALAGAAPALQAPEGGPGQTMTVKEAAELLVVLFEGLSDLLQPDAVRTIWLSFDADWRRPPLLEDMIQCIVDLFRDAPSTERQLPAHLVHLSTTVLTRIVGAFDGAADAVASPRGGLWTEADETE
;
A
#
# COMPACT_ATOMS: atom_id res chain seq x y z
N MET A 1 -32.69 -3.43 -23.29
CA MET A 1 -33.50 -4.60 -22.86
C MET A 1 -32.66 -5.46 -21.91
N VAL A 2 -32.26 -4.90 -20.75
CA VAL A 2 -31.27 -5.50 -19.79
C VAL A 2 -31.84 -5.62 -18.36
N VAL A 3 -33.04 -5.06 -18.09
CA VAL A 3 -33.68 -5.03 -16.77
C VAL A 3 -34.06 -6.44 -16.23
N SER A 4 -34.03 -7.48 -17.08
CA SER A 4 -34.45 -8.84 -16.69
C SER A 4 -33.42 -9.66 -15.88
N ASP A 5 -32.17 -9.21 -15.76
CA ASP A 5 -31.11 -10.03 -15.13
C ASP A 5 -30.97 -9.76 -13.61
N VAL A 6 -30.94 -8.48 -13.20
CA VAL A 6 -30.75 -8.10 -11.78
C VAL A 6 -31.88 -8.59 -10.88
N GLU A 7 -33.13 -8.49 -11.34
CA GLU A 7 -34.30 -8.96 -10.58
C GLU A 7 -34.26 -10.50 -10.42
N ALA A 8 -33.81 -11.23 -11.45
CA ALA A 8 -33.65 -12.67 -11.38
C ALA A 8 -32.57 -13.05 -10.35
N VAL A 9 -31.42 -12.37 -10.38
CA VAL A 9 -30.35 -12.54 -9.37
C VAL A 9 -30.89 -12.27 -7.96
N CYS A 10 -31.61 -11.16 -7.76
CA CYS A 10 -32.22 -10.82 -6.47
C CYS A 10 -33.14 -11.93 -5.94
N ARG A 11 -34.00 -12.50 -6.79
CA ARG A 11 -34.90 -13.60 -6.41
C ARG A 11 -34.16 -14.88 -6.07
N ILE A 12 -33.12 -15.22 -6.85
CA ILE A 12 -32.28 -16.40 -6.61
C ILE A 12 -31.55 -16.27 -5.28
N GLU A 13 -30.93 -15.12 -5.01
CA GLU A 13 -30.19 -14.87 -3.79
C GLU A 13 -31.11 -14.82 -2.56
N ALA A 14 -32.30 -14.20 -2.67
CA ALA A 14 -33.30 -14.23 -1.60
C ALA A 14 -33.72 -15.67 -1.25
N GLN A 15 -33.97 -16.51 -2.26
CA GLN A 15 -34.31 -17.93 -2.06
C GLN A 15 -33.15 -18.72 -1.44
N ARG A 16 -31.91 -18.42 -1.83
CA ARG A 16 -30.70 -19.04 -1.27
C ARG A 16 -30.57 -18.73 0.22
N VAL A 17 -30.64 -17.45 0.60
CA VAL A 17 -30.57 -17.02 2.00
C VAL A 17 -31.68 -17.65 2.83
N LEU A 18 -32.93 -17.66 2.33
CA LEU A 18 -34.05 -18.32 3.00
C LEU A 18 -33.81 -19.82 3.23
N THR A 19 -33.23 -20.51 2.26
CA THR A 19 -32.95 -21.95 2.37
C THR A 19 -31.97 -22.22 3.50
N HIS A 20 -30.92 -21.40 3.63
CA HIS A 20 -29.96 -21.50 4.72
C HIS A 20 -30.56 -21.12 6.08
N LEU A 21 -31.36 -20.05 6.15
CA LEU A 21 -32.05 -19.67 7.38
C LEU A 21 -32.99 -20.78 7.87
N ARG A 22 -33.72 -21.46 6.98
CA ARG A 22 -34.60 -22.59 7.33
C ARG A 22 -33.83 -23.82 7.82
N GLY A 23 -32.59 -23.99 7.38
CA GLY A 23 -31.69 -25.05 7.87
C GLY A 23 -31.20 -24.82 9.30
N ASN A 24 -31.25 -23.58 9.80
CA ASN A 24 -30.86 -23.25 11.16
C ASN A 24 -31.98 -23.67 12.14
N ARG A 25 -31.64 -24.50 13.14
CA ARG A 25 -32.61 -25.05 14.11
C ARG A 25 -33.43 -23.98 14.84
N LYS A 26 -32.87 -22.79 15.05
CA LYS A 26 -33.58 -21.65 15.67
C LYS A 26 -34.77 -21.17 14.81
N TYR A 27 -34.67 -21.30 13.49
CA TYR A 27 -35.66 -20.82 12.52
C TYR A 27 -36.37 -21.94 11.75
N GLY A 28 -35.92 -23.20 11.86
CA GLY A 28 -36.54 -24.37 11.23
C GLY A 28 -37.94 -24.70 11.76
N GLY A 29 -38.31 -24.19 12.95
CA GLY A 29 -39.67 -24.27 13.50
C GLY A 29 -40.69 -23.33 12.83
N LEU A 30 -40.22 -22.30 12.11
CA LEU A 30 -41.04 -21.28 11.45
C LEU A 30 -41.65 -21.77 10.11
N ASN A 31 -41.43 -23.03 9.77
CA ASN A 31 -41.89 -23.67 8.54
C ASN A 31 -43.43 -23.74 8.38
N ARG A 32 -44.22 -23.45 9.42
CA ARG A 32 -45.70 -23.60 9.36
C ARG A 32 -46.48 -22.35 9.01
N GLY A 33 -45.85 -21.17 9.00
CA GLY A 33 -46.55 -19.94 8.62
C GLY A 33 -45.64 -18.73 8.55
N TRP A 34 -44.95 -18.51 7.45
CA TRP A 34 -44.19 -17.26 7.22
C TRP A 34 -45.07 -15.99 7.28
N ARG A 35 -46.39 -16.15 7.12
CA ARG A 35 -47.39 -15.09 7.34
C ARG A 35 -47.62 -14.76 8.82
N GLU A 36 -47.28 -15.67 9.72
CA GLU A 36 -47.41 -15.55 11.17
C GLU A 36 -46.13 -14.98 11.82
N LEU A 37 -45.07 -14.76 11.02
CA LEU A 37 -43.88 -14.05 11.46
C LEU A 37 -44.20 -12.58 11.73
N GLU A 38 -43.52 -12.02 12.73
CA GLU A 38 -43.59 -10.60 13.08
C GLU A 38 -43.37 -9.72 11.84
N ASP A 39 -44.17 -8.65 11.74
CA ASP A 39 -43.98 -7.63 10.73
C ASP A 39 -42.58 -7.01 10.89
N GLY A 40 -41.81 -6.96 9.80
CA GLY A 40 -40.40 -6.53 9.82
C GLY A 40 -39.38 -7.66 10.06
N SER A 41 -39.78 -8.94 10.10
CA SER A 41 -38.83 -10.05 10.12
C SER A 41 -38.09 -10.19 8.77
N PRO A 42 -36.74 -10.29 8.75
CA PRO A 42 -35.98 -10.52 7.52
C PRO A 42 -36.45 -11.76 6.74
N VAL A 43 -36.90 -12.80 7.44
CA VAL A 43 -37.41 -14.04 6.81
C VAL A 43 -38.73 -13.81 6.08
N LYS A 44 -39.62 -12.96 6.63
CA LYS A 44 -40.91 -12.61 6.03
C LYS A 44 -40.71 -11.79 4.76
N GLU A 45 -39.80 -10.82 4.81
CA GLU A 45 -39.49 -9.93 3.69
C GLU A 45 -38.76 -10.65 2.56
N LEU A 46 -37.76 -11.49 2.86
CA LEU A 46 -37.11 -12.33 1.86
C LEU A 46 -38.11 -13.30 1.19
N SER A 47 -39.12 -13.76 1.94
CA SER A 47 -40.18 -14.63 1.41
C SER A 47 -41.13 -13.88 0.47
N ALA A 48 -41.42 -12.60 0.76
CA ALA A 48 -42.18 -11.72 -0.13
C ALA A 48 -41.40 -11.44 -1.43
N TRP A 49 -40.11 -11.18 -1.30
CA TRP A 49 -39.15 -11.04 -2.41
C TRP A 49 -39.14 -12.24 -3.35
N ARG A 50 -39.01 -13.45 -2.80
CA ARG A 50 -39.07 -14.69 -3.57
C ARG A 50 -40.38 -14.82 -4.37
N CYS A 51 -41.50 -14.41 -3.78
CA CYS A 51 -42.81 -14.52 -4.41
C CYS A 51 -43.11 -13.39 -5.41
N GLY A 52 -42.19 -12.44 -5.61
CA GLY A 52 -42.41 -11.27 -6.47
C GLY A 52 -43.46 -10.30 -5.91
N ILE A 53 -43.69 -10.33 -4.60
CA ILE A 53 -44.68 -9.49 -3.92
C ILE A 53 -43.92 -8.32 -3.32
N GLY A 54 -43.90 -7.16 -3.98
CA GLY A 54 -43.52 -5.89 -3.33
C GLY A 54 -42.59 -4.92 -4.04
N ALA A 55 -42.05 -5.21 -5.23
CA ALA A 55 -41.23 -4.20 -5.94
C ALA A 55 -41.27 -4.40 -7.46
N SER A 56 -41.40 -3.29 -8.20
CA SER A 56 -41.26 -3.23 -9.66
C SER A 56 -40.33 -2.07 -10.03
N GLY A 57 -39.30 -2.29 -10.86
CA GLY A 57 -38.37 -1.24 -11.34
C GLY A 57 -36.95 -1.33 -10.79
N GLU A 58 -36.15 -0.26 -10.87
CA GLU A 58 -34.75 -0.21 -10.34
C GLU A 58 -34.70 -0.11 -8.80
N ALA A 59 -35.77 0.37 -8.17
CA ALA A 59 -36.00 0.33 -6.71
C ALA A 59 -36.05 -1.10 -6.12
N VAL A 60 -35.96 -2.13 -6.97
CA VAL A 60 -36.02 -3.55 -6.63
C VAL A 60 -34.77 -3.99 -5.85
N ALA A 61 -33.56 -3.65 -6.28
CA ALA A 61 -32.38 -4.20 -5.62
C ALA A 61 -32.14 -3.59 -4.23
N SER A 62 -32.36 -2.27 -4.07
CA SER A 62 -32.23 -1.57 -2.78
C SER A 62 -33.16 -2.15 -1.70
N ALA A 63 -34.37 -2.54 -2.07
CA ALA A 63 -35.34 -3.13 -1.13
C ALA A 63 -35.02 -4.59 -0.74
N LEU A 64 -34.11 -5.28 -1.45
CA LEU A 64 -33.56 -6.57 -1.02
C LEU A 64 -32.41 -6.39 -0.01
N PHE A 65 -31.64 -5.30 -0.09
CA PHE A 65 -30.52 -5.10 0.82
C PHE A 65 -30.96 -4.96 2.27
N ASP A 66 -32.05 -4.25 2.57
CA ASP A 66 -32.46 -4.02 3.95
C ASP A 66 -32.60 -5.32 4.79
N PRO A 67 -33.35 -6.36 4.35
CA PRO A 67 -33.40 -7.62 5.10
C PRO A 67 -32.05 -8.36 5.13
N LEU A 68 -31.22 -8.27 4.09
CA LEU A 68 -29.88 -8.88 4.08
C LEU A 68 -28.94 -8.20 5.07
N LEU A 69 -28.90 -6.87 5.09
CA LEU A 69 -28.03 -6.09 5.97
C LEU A 69 -28.47 -6.21 7.43
N ARG A 70 -29.77 -6.38 7.71
CA ARG A 70 -30.26 -6.73 9.05
C ARG A 70 -29.76 -8.08 9.53
N ILE A 71 -29.68 -9.09 8.65
CA ILE A 71 -29.06 -10.38 8.97
C ILE A 71 -27.58 -10.20 9.26
N VAL A 72 -26.85 -9.42 8.46
CA VAL A 72 -25.40 -9.18 8.64
C VAL A 72 -25.09 -8.45 9.95
N ARG A 73 -25.87 -7.44 10.33
CA ARG A 73 -25.66 -6.67 11.56
C ARG A 73 -26.02 -7.43 12.82
N SER A 74 -26.86 -8.45 12.71
CA SER A 74 -27.46 -9.07 13.88
C SER A 74 -26.59 -10.21 14.42
N PRO A 75 -26.25 -10.19 15.73
CA PRO A 75 -25.52 -11.28 16.36
C PRO A 75 -26.35 -12.59 16.38
N GLU A 76 -27.66 -12.50 16.16
CA GLU A 76 -28.55 -13.66 16.17
C GLU A 76 -28.43 -14.58 14.95
N PHE A 77 -27.78 -14.13 13.88
CA PHE A 77 -27.63 -14.88 12.62
C PHE A 77 -26.18 -15.28 12.34
N ALA A 78 -25.33 -15.32 13.37
CA ALA A 78 -23.89 -15.60 13.26
C ALA A 78 -23.53 -16.88 12.49
N GLY A 79 -22.28 -16.90 11.98
CA GLY A 79 -21.70 -18.04 11.27
C GLY A 79 -22.28 -18.22 9.85
N PRO A 80 -22.85 -19.39 9.51
CA PRO A 80 -23.27 -19.70 8.13
C PRO A 80 -24.32 -18.75 7.55
N SER A 81 -25.22 -18.19 8.38
CA SER A 81 -26.29 -17.31 7.87
C SER A 81 -25.76 -15.92 7.52
N THR A 82 -24.85 -15.36 8.33
CA THR A 82 -24.11 -14.14 7.99
C THR A 82 -23.29 -14.32 6.71
N TYR A 83 -22.56 -15.43 6.57
CA TYR A 83 -21.79 -15.73 5.35
C TYR A 83 -22.66 -15.69 4.09
N VAL A 84 -23.80 -16.41 4.09
CA VAL A 84 -24.68 -16.48 2.91
C VAL A 84 -25.34 -15.14 2.63
N ALA A 85 -25.68 -14.35 3.65
CA ALA A 85 -26.20 -13.00 3.47
C ALA A 85 -25.17 -12.04 2.86
N LEU A 86 -23.90 -12.14 3.27
CA LEU A 86 -22.80 -11.36 2.68
C LEU A 86 -22.52 -11.77 1.23
N GLU A 87 -22.60 -13.06 0.92
CA GLU A 87 -22.42 -13.57 -0.45
C GLU A 87 -23.56 -13.13 -1.37
N ALA A 88 -24.80 -13.21 -0.89
CA ALA A 88 -25.97 -12.67 -1.59
C ALA A 88 -25.82 -11.16 -1.84
N ALA A 89 -25.42 -10.39 -0.83
CA ALA A 89 -25.16 -8.96 -0.98
C ALA A 89 -24.08 -8.68 -2.03
N GLN A 90 -22.98 -9.44 -2.04
CA GLN A 90 -21.94 -9.31 -3.05
C GLN A 90 -22.48 -9.56 -4.46
N ASN A 91 -23.19 -10.67 -4.68
CA ASN A 91 -23.70 -11.06 -6.00
C ASN A 91 -24.68 -10.02 -6.54
N VAL A 92 -25.55 -9.47 -5.68
CA VAL A 92 -26.47 -8.40 -6.06
C VAL A 92 -25.71 -7.11 -6.40
N VAL A 93 -24.68 -6.72 -5.62
CA VAL A 93 -23.83 -5.56 -5.96
C VAL A 93 -23.17 -5.74 -7.33
N ILE A 94 -22.59 -6.92 -7.61
CA ILE A 94 -21.97 -7.22 -8.91
C ILE A 94 -22.99 -7.07 -10.05
N ALA A 95 -24.16 -7.69 -9.90
CA ALA A 95 -25.21 -7.63 -10.92
C ALA A 95 -25.68 -6.19 -11.19
N ILE A 96 -25.84 -5.38 -10.14
CA ILE A 96 -26.14 -3.94 -10.26
C ILE A 96 -25.03 -3.24 -11.06
N CYS A 97 -23.78 -3.39 -10.64
CA CYS A 97 -22.64 -2.75 -11.29
C CYS A 97 -22.46 -3.14 -12.76
N GLU A 98 -22.77 -4.38 -13.15
CA GLU A 98 -22.72 -4.85 -14.53
C GLU A 98 -23.90 -4.37 -15.39
N SER A 99 -25.07 -4.14 -14.77
CA SER A 99 -26.29 -3.75 -15.48
C SER A 99 -26.39 -2.26 -15.85
N LEU A 100 -25.63 -1.40 -15.16
CA LEU A 100 -25.72 0.05 -15.29
C LEU A 100 -24.79 0.61 -16.37
N PRO A 101 -25.20 1.67 -17.10
CA PRO A 101 -24.28 2.39 -17.98
C PRO A 101 -23.12 2.97 -17.17
N ALA A 102 -21.96 3.19 -17.82
CA ALA A 102 -20.69 3.57 -17.19
C ALA A 102 -20.69 4.91 -16.40
N THR A 103 -21.83 5.59 -16.29
CA THR A 103 -22.01 6.81 -15.51
C THR A 103 -22.37 6.47 -14.06
N PRO A 104 -21.68 7.04 -13.07
CA PRO A 104 -21.98 6.79 -11.66
C PRO A 104 -23.36 7.31 -11.27
N SER A 105 -24.09 6.52 -10.48
CA SER A 105 -25.39 6.91 -9.91
C SER A 105 -25.25 7.10 -8.39
N GLU A 106 -25.83 8.18 -7.87
CA GLU A 106 -25.89 8.45 -6.43
C GLU A 106 -26.56 7.30 -5.66
N GLU A 107 -27.55 6.64 -6.27
CA GLU A 107 -28.29 5.53 -5.66
C GLU A 107 -27.40 4.31 -5.40
N ILE A 108 -26.54 3.96 -6.36
CA ILE A 108 -25.59 2.84 -6.22
C ILE A 108 -24.61 3.15 -5.09
N SER A 109 -24.18 4.41 -5.00
CA SER A 109 -23.15 4.79 -4.05
C SER A 109 -23.69 4.82 -2.62
N GLY A 110 -24.93 5.27 -2.44
CA GLY A 110 -25.67 5.10 -1.18
C GLY A 110 -25.81 3.64 -0.77
N LEU A 111 -26.12 2.75 -1.73
CA LEU A 111 -26.22 1.31 -1.50
C LEU A 111 -24.87 0.67 -1.12
N LEU A 112 -23.79 1.02 -1.83
CA LEU A 112 -22.44 0.59 -1.47
C LEU A 112 -22.05 1.06 -0.07
N LEU A 113 -22.44 2.29 0.30
CA LEU A 113 -22.19 2.85 1.63
C LEU A 113 -22.96 2.07 2.71
N GLU A 114 -24.24 1.76 2.49
CA GLU A 114 -25.04 0.97 3.42
C GLU A 114 -24.48 -0.44 3.62
N VAL A 115 -24.12 -1.11 2.52
CA VAL A 115 -23.48 -2.43 2.54
C VAL A 115 -22.17 -2.35 3.33
N SER A 116 -21.28 -1.41 2.98
CA SER A 116 -20.00 -1.22 3.67
C SER A 116 -20.19 -0.96 5.17
N SER A 117 -21.15 -0.12 5.55
CA SER A 117 -21.45 0.18 6.95
C SER A 117 -21.91 -1.06 7.70
N ALA A 118 -22.85 -1.83 7.12
CA ALA A 118 -23.34 -3.07 7.72
C ALA A 118 -22.23 -4.10 7.92
N VAL A 119 -21.32 -4.26 6.94
CA VAL A 119 -20.18 -5.17 7.08
C VAL A 119 -19.18 -4.67 8.13
N CYS A 120 -18.95 -3.36 8.23
CA CYS A 120 -18.10 -2.79 9.28
C CYS A 120 -18.70 -2.99 10.69
N GLU A 121 -20.02 -2.85 10.81
CA GLU A 121 -20.82 -3.04 12.03
C GLU A 121 -21.05 -4.51 12.39
N CYS A 122 -20.78 -5.44 11.47
CA CYS A 122 -20.94 -6.87 11.70
C CYS A 122 -20.12 -7.29 12.94
N VAL A 123 -20.85 -7.75 13.95
CA VAL A 123 -20.32 -8.39 15.16
C VAL A 123 -20.66 -9.87 15.04
N PHE A 124 -19.65 -10.73 14.85
CA PHE A 124 -19.83 -12.17 14.95
C PHE A 124 -19.10 -12.66 16.21
N GLU A 125 -19.82 -13.35 17.09
CA GLU A 125 -19.22 -14.09 18.20
C GLU A 125 -18.52 -15.33 17.62
N GLU A 126 -17.27 -15.57 17.99
CA GLU A 126 -16.53 -16.76 17.55
C GLU A 126 -17.25 -18.01 18.06
N THR A 127 -17.91 -18.71 17.15
CA THR A 127 -18.67 -19.92 17.46
C THR A 127 -18.04 -21.16 16.82
N HIS A 128 -17.43 -20.99 15.64
CA HIS A 128 -16.76 -22.06 14.90
C HIS A 128 -15.61 -21.50 14.04
N PRO A 129 -14.34 -21.82 14.35
CA PRO A 129 -13.17 -21.20 13.72
C PRO A 129 -13.16 -21.21 12.19
N GLN A 130 -13.58 -22.31 11.55
CA GLN A 130 -13.60 -22.43 10.08
C GLN A 130 -14.71 -21.61 9.41
N MET A 131 -15.90 -21.56 10.02
CA MET A 131 -17.02 -20.79 9.48
C MET A 131 -16.83 -19.30 9.71
N ASP A 132 -16.21 -18.94 10.83
CA ASP A 132 -15.89 -17.56 11.19
C ASP A 132 -14.80 -17.03 10.25
N GLU A 133 -13.80 -17.85 9.90
CA GLU A 133 -12.80 -17.51 8.88
C GLU A 133 -13.43 -17.32 7.49
N ALA A 134 -14.31 -18.22 7.05
CA ALA A 134 -15.01 -18.07 5.77
C ALA A 134 -15.87 -16.80 5.72
N THR A 135 -16.57 -16.49 6.81
CA THR A 135 -17.34 -15.26 6.96
C THR A 135 -16.43 -14.03 6.89
N ALA A 136 -15.29 -14.04 7.59
CA ALA A 136 -14.33 -12.95 7.56
C ALA A 136 -13.69 -12.77 6.17
N MET A 137 -13.37 -13.84 5.43
CA MET A 137 -12.93 -13.73 4.02
C MET A 137 -14.01 -13.08 3.14
N GLN A 138 -15.27 -13.44 3.38
CA GLN A 138 -16.38 -12.86 2.65
C GLN A 138 -16.54 -11.37 2.98
N MET A 139 -16.41 -10.97 4.25
CA MET A 139 -16.40 -9.55 4.65
C MET A 139 -15.29 -8.77 3.94
N VAL A 140 -14.06 -9.31 3.90
CA VAL A 140 -12.93 -8.70 3.18
C VAL A 140 -13.26 -8.50 1.70
N THR A 141 -13.89 -9.50 1.07
CA THR A 141 -14.27 -9.45 -0.33
C THR A 141 -15.33 -8.38 -0.60
N VAL A 142 -16.39 -8.31 0.22
CA VAL A 142 -17.44 -7.29 0.08
C VAL A 142 -16.88 -5.88 0.31
N LEU A 143 -16.09 -5.67 1.36
CA LEU A 143 -15.49 -4.36 1.64
C LEU A 143 -14.55 -3.92 0.51
N SER A 144 -13.73 -4.84 -0.01
CA SER A 144 -12.90 -4.58 -1.20
C SER A 144 -13.76 -4.14 -2.37
N LEU A 145 -14.82 -4.87 -2.68
CA LEU A 145 -15.73 -4.56 -3.79
C LEU A 145 -16.37 -3.17 -3.64
N CYS A 146 -16.88 -2.83 -2.44
CA CYS A 146 -17.48 -1.53 -2.18
C CYS A 146 -16.51 -0.37 -2.41
N VAL A 147 -15.25 -0.52 -1.99
CA VAL A 147 -14.23 0.53 -2.16
C VAL A 147 -13.73 0.62 -3.60
N THR A 148 -13.60 -0.52 -4.29
CA THR A 148 -13.01 -0.59 -5.63
C THR A 148 -14.01 -0.45 -6.77
N SER A 149 -15.31 -0.41 -6.49
CA SER A 149 -16.34 -0.35 -7.53
C SER A 149 -16.25 0.95 -8.34
N PRO A 150 -16.20 0.86 -9.69
CA PRO A 150 -16.20 2.04 -10.55
C PRO A 150 -17.57 2.74 -10.57
N ALA A 151 -18.65 2.03 -10.18
CA ALA A 151 -20.01 2.54 -10.19
C ALA A 151 -20.28 3.58 -9.10
N GLY A 152 -19.43 3.65 -8.07
CA GLY A 152 -19.51 4.61 -6.97
C GLY A 152 -18.88 5.97 -7.27
N GLY A 153 -18.91 6.42 -8.53
CA GLY A 153 -18.09 7.52 -9.05
C GLY A 153 -18.24 8.86 -8.33
N ASP A 154 -17.21 9.70 -8.50
CA ASP A 154 -16.90 10.95 -7.79
C ASP A 154 -17.00 10.93 -6.24
N ASN A 155 -16.22 11.81 -5.61
CA ASN A 155 -16.08 11.89 -4.15
C ASN A 155 -17.38 12.09 -3.38
N ALA A 156 -18.41 12.63 -4.03
CA ALA A 156 -19.70 12.92 -3.41
C ALA A 156 -20.50 11.66 -3.08
N ALA A 157 -20.28 10.56 -3.83
CA ALA A 157 -21.20 9.44 -3.81
C ALA A 157 -20.76 8.34 -2.82
N PHE A 158 -19.46 8.07 -2.68
CA PHE A 158 -18.91 7.18 -1.64
C PHE A 158 -17.83 7.90 -0.82
N PRO A 159 -18.14 8.34 0.42
CA PRO A 159 -17.27 9.19 1.22
C PRO A 159 -15.90 8.58 1.55
N GLN A 160 -14.86 9.42 1.61
CA GLN A 160 -13.49 9.00 1.97
C GLN A 160 -13.42 8.38 3.36
N ALA A 161 -14.20 8.90 4.32
CA ALA A 161 -14.34 8.33 5.66
C ALA A 161 -14.88 6.89 5.63
N ALA A 162 -15.81 6.57 4.71
CA ALA A 162 -16.35 5.22 4.56
C ALA A 162 -15.30 4.27 3.93
N ARG A 163 -14.50 4.77 2.96
CA ARG A 163 -13.35 4.01 2.41
C ARG A 163 -12.34 3.69 3.49
N PHE A 164 -12.00 4.68 4.31
CA PHE A 164 -11.08 4.50 5.44
C PHE A 164 -11.63 3.51 6.47
N ARG A 165 -12.93 3.57 6.79
CA ARG A 165 -13.57 2.62 7.71
C ARG A 165 -13.50 1.19 7.19
N ALA A 166 -13.78 0.98 5.90
CA ALA A 166 -13.66 -0.32 5.25
C ALA A 166 -12.21 -0.84 5.29
N PHE A 167 -11.24 0.02 4.96
CA PHE A 167 -9.82 -0.28 5.04
C PHE A 167 -9.41 -0.69 6.46
N ALA A 168 -9.80 0.09 7.47
CA ALA A 168 -9.52 -0.18 8.88
C ALA A 168 -10.17 -1.50 9.36
N LYS A 169 -11.38 -1.82 8.90
CA LYS A 169 -12.03 -3.11 9.21
C LYS A 169 -11.28 -4.29 8.60
N VAL A 170 -10.86 -4.21 7.34
CA VAL A 170 -10.05 -5.28 6.69
C VAL A 170 -8.73 -5.45 7.42
N LEU A 171 -8.10 -4.34 7.82
CA LEU A 171 -6.86 -4.34 8.58
C LEU A 171 -7.02 -4.98 9.96
N ALA A 172 -8.12 -4.71 10.66
CA ALA A 172 -8.47 -5.35 11.93
C ALA A 172 -8.70 -6.87 11.76
N LEU A 173 -9.39 -7.29 10.68
CA LEU A 173 -9.58 -8.71 10.38
C LEU A 173 -8.24 -9.41 10.08
N TRP A 174 -7.35 -8.77 9.33
CA TRP A 174 -6.01 -9.29 9.04
C TRP A 174 -5.20 -9.54 10.32
N GLU A 175 -5.34 -8.67 11.32
CA GLU A 175 -4.66 -8.75 12.61
C GLU A 175 -5.28 -9.79 13.54
N HIS A 176 -6.61 -9.79 13.63
CA HIS A 176 -7.36 -10.73 14.47
C HIS A 176 -7.07 -12.19 14.08
N TYR A 177 -7.05 -12.48 12.78
CA TYR A 177 -6.81 -13.82 12.23
C TYR A 177 -5.34 -14.07 11.90
N ARG A 178 -4.41 -13.68 12.80
CA ARG A 178 -2.96 -13.80 12.58
C ARG A 178 -2.46 -15.20 12.20
N HIS A 179 -3.20 -16.25 12.58
CA HIS A 179 -2.86 -17.65 12.33
C HIS A 179 -3.41 -18.20 10.99
N SER A 180 -4.35 -17.52 10.34
CA SER A 180 -4.83 -17.91 9.01
C SER A 180 -3.97 -17.26 7.93
N LEU A 181 -3.14 -18.07 7.26
CA LEU A 181 -2.35 -17.59 6.12
C LEU A 181 -3.22 -17.18 4.93
N VAL A 182 -4.32 -17.91 4.70
CA VAL A 182 -5.23 -17.66 3.57
C VAL A 182 -5.98 -16.36 3.75
N LEU A 183 -6.59 -16.13 4.92
CA LEU A 183 -7.32 -14.90 5.19
C LEU A 183 -6.39 -13.70 5.21
N ARG A 184 -5.17 -13.83 5.74
CA ARG A 184 -4.17 -12.74 5.72
C ARG A 184 -3.73 -12.39 4.30
N ALA A 185 -3.50 -13.39 3.44
CA ALA A 185 -3.18 -13.15 2.05
C ALA A 185 -4.33 -12.46 1.31
N CYS A 186 -5.57 -12.91 1.54
CA CYS A 186 -6.78 -12.30 0.98
C CYS A 186 -6.96 -10.84 1.44
N ALA A 187 -6.83 -10.58 2.74
CA ALA A 187 -6.94 -9.23 3.30
C ALA A 187 -5.80 -8.32 2.83
N GLN A 188 -4.56 -8.81 2.74
CA GLN A 188 -3.46 -8.03 2.15
C GLN A 188 -3.76 -7.63 0.70
N ALA A 189 -4.22 -8.58 -0.13
CA ALA A 189 -4.58 -8.29 -1.51
C ALA A 189 -5.74 -7.29 -1.60
N ALA A 190 -6.74 -7.38 -0.71
CA ALA A 190 -7.83 -6.42 -0.63
C ALA A 190 -7.34 -5.01 -0.27
N LEU A 191 -6.49 -4.87 0.75
CA LEU A 191 -5.90 -3.58 1.14
C LEU A 191 -5.10 -2.96 -0.02
N GLN A 192 -4.30 -3.77 -0.72
CA GLN A 192 -3.55 -3.31 -1.89
C GLN A 192 -4.48 -2.82 -3.00
N ARG A 193 -5.55 -3.56 -3.34
CA ARG A 193 -6.54 -3.13 -4.35
C ARG A 193 -7.26 -1.84 -3.96
N MET A 194 -7.63 -1.67 -2.68
CA MET A 194 -8.25 -0.44 -2.18
C MET A 194 -7.35 0.78 -2.41
N LEU A 195 -6.04 0.62 -2.19
CA LEU A 195 -5.06 1.70 -2.38
C LEU A 195 -4.73 1.93 -3.87
N GLU A 196 -4.66 0.87 -4.68
CA GLU A 196 -4.48 0.99 -6.14
C GLU A 196 -5.60 1.81 -6.79
N VAL A 197 -6.84 1.60 -6.33
CA VAL A 197 -7.98 2.40 -6.76
C VAL A 197 -7.81 3.86 -6.34
N ALA A 198 -7.29 4.14 -5.15
CA ALA A 198 -6.97 5.53 -4.77
C ALA A 198 -5.94 6.17 -5.70
N CYS A 199 -4.98 5.38 -6.17
CA CYS A 199 -4.03 5.81 -7.17
C CYS A 199 -4.70 6.15 -8.52
N SER A 200 -5.68 5.40 -9.01
CA SER A 200 -6.28 5.70 -10.34
C SER A 200 -6.84 7.13 -10.47
N ASP A 201 -7.29 7.74 -9.37
CA ASP A 201 -7.75 9.13 -9.29
C ASP A 201 -7.28 9.79 -8.00
N LEU A 202 -6.01 10.21 -8.02
CA LEU A 202 -5.33 10.75 -6.85
C LEU A 202 -5.88 12.13 -6.42
N VAL A 203 -6.42 12.95 -7.34
CA VAL A 203 -7.04 14.24 -6.95
C VAL A 203 -8.25 13.95 -6.08
N ALA A 204 -9.14 13.11 -6.57
CA ALA A 204 -10.36 12.77 -5.85
C ALA A 204 -10.02 12.05 -4.53
N ARG A 205 -9.07 11.12 -4.52
CA ARG A 205 -8.87 10.19 -3.39
C ARG A 205 -7.70 10.55 -2.47
N SER A 206 -7.17 11.75 -2.58
CA SER A 206 -6.06 12.26 -1.75
C SER A 206 -6.35 12.23 -0.24
N GLU A 207 -7.57 12.59 0.17
CA GLU A 207 -7.96 12.57 1.60
C GLU A 207 -7.98 11.15 2.17
N PHE A 208 -8.51 10.16 1.43
CA PHE A 208 -8.48 8.75 1.87
C PHE A 208 -7.04 8.24 2.03
N LEU A 209 -6.16 8.53 1.08
CA LEU A 209 -4.74 8.17 1.22
C LEU A 209 -4.08 8.87 2.41
N SER A 210 -4.44 10.13 2.67
CA SER A 210 -3.92 10.87 3.82
C SER A 210 -4.33 10.19 5.13
N LEU A 211 -5.61 9.86 5.30
CA LEU A 211 -6.12 9.13 6.47
C LEU A 211 -5.43 7.76 6.65
N VAL A 212 -5.21 7.02 5.55
CA VAL A 212 -4.51 5.73 5.61
C VAL A 212 -3.07 5.92 6.07
N PHE A 213 -2.32 6.87 5.50
CA PHE A 213 -0.91 7.09 5.83
C PHE A 213 -0.73 7.69 7.21
N GLU A 214 -1.59 8.61 7.64
CA GLU A 214 -1.62 9.11 9.03
C GLU A 214 -1.82 7.96 10.02
N ARG A 215 -2.74 7.04 9.71
CA ARG A 215 -2.95 5.85 10.54
C ARG A 215 -1.72 4.93 10.55
N MET A 216 -1.11 4.67 9.40
CA MET A 216 0.12 3.87 9.31
C MET A 216 1.25 4.49 10.13
N LEU A 217 1.43 5.82 9.99
CA LEU A 217 2.44 6.58 10.72
C LEU A 217 2.23 6.50 12.23
N GLN A 218 0.99 6.72 12.68
CA GLN A 218 0.63 6.61 14.11
C GLN A 218 0.96 5.22 14.68
N GLU A 219 0.68 4.15 13.93
CA GLU A 219 0.99 2.78 14.37
C GLU A 219 2.48 2.45 14.35
N VAL A 220 3.25 3.03 13.40
CA VAL A 220 4.71 2.93 13.40
C VAL A 220 5.30 3.60 14.64
N GLU A 221 4.84 4.81 14.97
CA GLU A 221 5.28 5.57 16.15
C GLU A 221 4.93 4.86 17.48
N GLN A 222 3.88 4.05 17.49
CA GLN A 222 3.49 3.22 18.63
C GLN A 222 4.21 1.86 18.69
N ALA A 223 5.28 1.68 17.90
CA ALA A 223 6.04 0.43 17.79
C ALA A 223 5.17 -0.79 17.41
N GLY A 224 4.42 -0.67 16.30
CA GLY A 224 3.62 -1.76 15.74
C GLY A 224 4.41 -3.05 15.48
N SER A 225 3.74 -4.19 15.34
CA SER A 225 4.44 -5.46 15.10
C SER A 225 5.22 -5.46 13.77
N VAL A 226 6.34 -6.19 13.68
CA VAL A 226 7.12 -6.31 12.43
C VAL A 226 6.25 -6.78 11.26
N GLU A 227 5.35 -7.72 11.50
CA GLU A 227 4.41 -8.18 10.47
C GLU A 227 3.53 -7.06 9.94
N ARG A 228 3.06 -6.16 10.82
CA ARG A 228 2.27 -4.99 10.46
C ARG A 228 3.08 -3.99 9.63
N ILE A 229 4.33 -3.76 10.00
CA ILE A 229 5.25 -2.91 9.22
C ILE A 229 5.49 -3.48 7.83
N LEU A 230 5.72 -4.80 7.72
CA LEU A 230 5.89 -5.46 6.43
C LEU A 230 4.63 -5.36 5.56
N LEU A 231 3.44 -5.45 6.15
CA LEU A 231 2.18 -5.20 5.44
C LEU A 231 2.14 -3.78 4.86
N TYR A 232 2.52 -2.77 5.65
CA TYR A 232 2.56 -1.37 5.21
C TYR A 232 3.57 -1.16 4.09
N LEU A 233 4.77 -1.70 4.21
CA LEU A 233 5.78 -1.63 3.15
C LEU A 233 5.29 -2.29 1.85
N ARG A 234 4.61 -3.44 1.91
CA ARG A 234 4.02 -4.09 0.72
C ARG A 234 2.88 -3.28 0.10
N CYS A 235 2.07 -2.61 0.92
CA CYS A 235 1.03 -1.71 0.43
C CYS A 235 1.65 -0.50 -0.27
N THR A 236 2.61 0.16 0.37
CA THR A 236 3.33 1.31 -0.19
C THR A 236 4.12 0.95 -1.45
N GLN A 237 4.76 -0.23 -1.48
CA GLN A 237 5.45 -0.75 -2.66
C GLN A 237 4.55 -0.79 -3.88
N ARG A 238 3.34 -1.33 -3.71
CA ARG A 238 2.41 -1.44 -4.81
C ARG A 238 2.05 -0.07 -5.38
N LEU A 239 1.81 0.92 -4.51
CA LEU A 239 1.57 2.32 -4.90
C LEU A 239 2.77 2.93 -5.62
N MET A 240 3.98 2.71 -5.13
CA MET A 240 5.24 3.20 -5.72
C MET A 240 5.55 2.64 -7.11
N THR A 241 5.08 1.42 -7.37
CA THR A 241 5.24 0.75 -8.67
C THR A 241 4.13 1.07 -9.67
N HIS A 242 3.10 1.83 -9.27
CA HIS A 242 2.01 2.17 -10.18
C HIS A 242 2.52 3.03 -11.36
N PRO A 243 2.09 2.77 -12.62
CA PRO A 243 2.60 3.47 -13.80
C PRO A 243 2.45 4.99 -13.75
N SER A 244 1.38 5.47 -13.11
CA SER A 244 1.09 6.90 -12.99
C SER A 244 1.91 7.61 -11.90
N THR A 245 2.62 6.89 -11.03
CA THR A 245 3.40 7.48 -9.93
C THR A 245 4.44 8.48 -10.38
N ARG A 246 5.09 8.22 -11.53
CA ARG A 246 6.05 9.16 -12.13
C ARG A 246 5.42 10.51 -12.44
N ARG A 247 4.18 10.51 -12.97
CA ARG A 247 3.45 11.73 -13.31
C ARG A 247 3.01 12.50 -12.06
N TRP A 248 2.64 11.79 -11.00
CA TRP A 248 2.20 12.42 -9.76
C TRP A 248 3.33 13.02 -8.94
N ALA A 249 4.49 12.35 -8.93
CA ALA A 249 5.68 12.83 -8.24
C ALA A 249 6.19 14.17 -8.83
N SER A 250 5.99 14.38 -10.13
CA SER A 250 6.36 15.61 -10.83
C SER A 250 5.23 16.63 -11.00
N ALA A 251 4.00 16.30 -10.61
CA ALA A 251 2.86 17.21 -10.72
C ALA A 251 2.88 18.29 -9.64
N GLU A 252 2.38 19.49 -9.93
CA GLU A 252 2.10 20.48 -8.90
C GLU A 252 0.75 20.19 -8.24
N GLY A 253 0.68 20.18 -6.90
CA GLY A 253 -0.58 20.08 -6.16
C GLY A 253 -0.61 19.01 -5.04
N PRO A 254 -1.80 18.59 -4.59
CA PRO A 254 -1.94 17.63 -3.49
C PRO A 254 -1.38 16.24 -3.84
N GLN A 255 -1.28 15.92 -5.13
CA GLN A 255 -0.74 14.67 -5.64
C GLN A 255 0.75 14.51 -5.35
N SER A 256 1.54 15.57 -5.55
CA SER A 256 2.97 15.53 -5.25
C SER A 256 3.22 15.52 -3.75
N ARG A 257 2.44 16.25 -2.95
CA ARG A 257 2.55 16.19 -1.47
C ARG A 257 2.47 14.77 -0.92
N PHE A 258 1.67 13.90 -1.52
CA PHE A 258 1.63 12.50 -1.10
C PHE A 258 2.98 11.79 -1.28
N PHE A 259 3.60 11.94 -2.44
CA PHE A 259 4.88 11.29 -2.77
C PHE A 259 6.11 12.00 -2.19
N GLN A 260 5.99 13.31 -1.95
CA GLN A 260 7.05 14.17 -1.45
C GLN A 260 7.04 14.21 0.09
N ASP A 261 5.88 14.22 0.73
CA ASP A 261 5.81 14.39 2.19
C ASP A 261 5.44 13.09 2.90
N MET A 262 4.27 12.52 2.60
CA MET A 262 3.72 11.41 3.39
C MET A 262 4.50 10.11 3.23
N VAL A 263 4.86 9.72 2.01
CA VAL A 263 5.63 8.49 1.77
C VAL A 263 7.03 8.59 2.41
N PRO A 264 7.85 9.62 2.17
CA PRO A 264 9.18 9.72 2.79
C PRO A 264 9.10 9.77 4.31
N MET A 265 8.14 10.49 4.90
CA MET A 265 7.95 10.52 6.36
C MET A 265 7.66 9.13 6.94
N LEU A 266 6.81 8.34 6.29
CA LEU A 266 6.54 6.96 6.70
C LEU A 266 7.81 6.11 6.62
N LEU A 267 8.58 6.20 5.52
CA LEU A 267 9.82 5.42 5.34
C LEU A 267 10.88 5.79 6.39
N LEU A 268 11.06 7.08 6.68
CA LEU A 268 11.98 7.57 7.70
C LEU A 268 11.59 7.05 9.08
N ARG A 269 10.31 7.09 9.43
CA ARG A 269 9.81 6.62 10.72
C ARG A 269 9.94 5.11 10.90
N ILE A 270 9.72 4.36 9.83
CA ILE A 270 10.00 2.91 9.82
C ILE A 270 11.50 2.68 10.00
N SER A 271 12.37 3.45 9.33
CA SER A 271 13.82 3.34 9.51
C SER A 271 14.27 3.70 10.93
N ASP A 272 13.73 4.75 11.53
CA ASP A 272 14.05 5.14 12.91
C ASP A 272 13.73 4.02 13.90
N SER A 273 12.61 3.32 13.69
CA SER A 273 12.10 2.31 14.62
C SER A 273 12.62 0.89 14.34
N TYR A 274 12.93 0.57 13.08
CA TYR A 274 13.26 -0.78 12.61
C TYR A 274 14.51 -0.84 11.73
N GLY A 275 15.34 0.21 11.72
CA GLY A 275 16.49 0.37 10.80
C GLY A 275 17.65 -0.60 10.98
N THR A 276 17.54 -1.56 11.90
CA THR A 276 18.47 -2.68 12.07
C THR A 276 17.84 -4.03 11.74
N ASN A 277 16.52 -4.08 11.50
CA ASN A 277 15.81 -5.30 11.16
C ASN A 277 15.98 -5.60 9.66
N ILE A 278 16.77 -6.63 9.36
CA ILE A 278 17.11 -7.06 7.99
C ILE A 278 15.85 -7.31 7.14
N THR A 279 14.83 -7.95 7.72
CA THR A 279 13.57 -8.24 7.01
C THR A 279 12.80 -6.97 6.68
N VAL A 280 12.82 -5.96 7.55
CA VAL A 280 12.18 -4.67 7.25
C VAL A 280 12.97 -3.93 6.18
N LEU A 281 14.30 -3.88 6.31
CA LEU A 281 15.17 -3.18 5.37
C LEU A 281 15.11 -3.74 3.95
N SER A 282 15.01 -5.06 3.79
CA SER A 282 14.89 -5.67 2.44
C SER A 282 13.65 -5.22 1.68
N PHE A 283 12.59 -4.79 2.39
CA PHE A 283 11.41 -4.17 1.78
C PHE A 283 11.48 -2.64 1.77
N LEU A 284 12.17 -2.02 2.74
CA LEU A 284 12.29 -0.57 2.86
C LEU A 284 13.22 0.03 1.79
N LEU A 285 14.40 -0.54 1.59
CA LEU A 285 15.43 0.03 0.69
C LEU A 285 14.96 0.15 -0.77
N PRO A 286 14.23 -0.83 -1.35
CA PRO A 286 13.66 -0.65 -2.70
C PRO A 286 12.71 0.56 -2.80
N LEU A 287 11.97 0.88 -1.73
CA LEU A 287 11.07 2.04 -1.68
C LEU A 287 11.84 3.34 -1.54
N VAL A 288 12.85 3.36 -0.68
CA VAL A 288 13.78 4.50 -0.54
C VAL A 288 14.43 4.80 -1.88
N ASN A 289 14.96 3.77 -2.54
CA ASN A 289 15.55 3.89 -3.87
C ASN A 289 14.54 4.46 -4.85
N ARG A 290 13.32 3.93 -4.88
CA ARG A 290 12.27 4.40 -5.78
C ARG A 290 11.96 5.88 -5.58
N VAL A 291 11.87 6.36 -4.34
CA VAL A 291 11.65 7.78 -4.05
C VAL A 291 12.84 8.61 -4.53
N CYS A 292 14.07 8.24 -4.18
CA CYS A 292 15.27 8.95 -4.63
C CYS A 292 15.34 9.04 -6.16
N TRP A 293 15.03 7.94 -6.86
CA TRP A 293 14.95 7.89 -8.31
C TRP A 293 13.89 8.83 -8.89
N LEU A 294 12.71 8.93 -8.26
CA LEU A 294 11.67 9.87 -8.69
C LEU A 294 12.12 11.33 -8.53
N CYS A 295 12.84 11.65 -7.44
CA CYS A 295 13.42 12.98 -7.22
C CYS A 295 14.51 13.30 -8.26
N VAL A 296 15.44 12.37 -8.47
CA VAL A 296 16.54 12.51 -9.45
C VAL A 296 16.00 12.69 -10.87
N ASP A 297 15.06 11.84 -11.29
CA ASP A 297 14.44 11.92 -12.61
C ASP A 297 13.69 13.25 -12.82
N HIS A 298 13.05 13.76 -11.77
CA HIS A 298 12.42 15.08 -11.80
C HIS A 298 13.44 16.21 -11.98
N TRP A 299 14.59 16.17 -11.28
CA TRP A 299 15.65 17.16 -11.44
C TRP A 299 16.27 17.14 -12.83
N VAL A 300 16.51 15.93 -13.38
CA VAL A 300 17.04 15.77 -14.75
C VAL A 300 16.07 16.36 -15.77
N GLN A 301 14.76 16.17 -15.59
CA GLN A 301 13.74 16.74 -16.48
C GLN A 301 13.61 18.27 -16.35
N ALA A 302 13.87 18.82 -15.17
CA ALA A 302 13.82 20.27 -14.94
C ALA A 302 14.97 21.04 -15.62
N GLY A 303 16.08 20.35 -15.97
CA GLY A 303 17.21 20.89 -16.73
C GLY A 303 18.00 22.00 -16.03
N ASP A 304 18.92 22.65 -16.77
CA ASP A 304 19.86 23.68 -16.28
C ASP A 304 19.20 24.97 -15.74
N ASN A 305 17.90 25.17 -15.97
CA ASN A 305 17.16 26.35 -15.53
C ASN A 305 16.35 26.12 -14.24
N GLY A 306 16.30 24.89 -13.72
CA GLY A 306 15.48 24.53 -12.57
C GLY A 306 16.32 24.35 -11.32
N HIS A 307 16.18 25.25 -10.34
CA HIS A 307 16.66 24.98 -9.00
C HIS A 307 16.18 23.59 -8.55
N VAL A 308 17.11 22.72 -8.13
CA VAL A 308 16.79 21.49 -7.40
C VAL A 308 15.76 21.89 -6.34
N SER A 309 14.54 21.35 -6.43
CA SER A 309 13.50 21.74 -5.49
C SER A 309 14.04 21.50 -4.09
N SER A 310 14.07 22.53 -3.25
CA SER A 310 14.67 22.45 -1.91
C SER A 310 14.09 21.28 -1.13
N LEU A 311 12.79 21.03 -1.30
CA LEU A 311 12.06 19.91 -0.73
C LEU A 311 12.53 18.55 -1.23
N GLY A 312 12.68 18.36 -2.56
CA GLY A 312 13.17 17.10 -3.11
C GLY A 312 14.58 16.78 -2.63
N ALA A 313 15.43 17.80 -2.51
CA ALA A 313 16.79 17.60 -2.05
C ALA A 313 16.82 17.21 -0.57
N LEU A 314 16.04 17.89 0.28
CA LEU A 314 15.90 17.52 1.69
C LEU A 314 15.38 16.08 1.86
N GLN A 315 14.50 15.60 0.98
CA GLN A 315 14.03 14.21 1.00
C GLN A 315 15.17 13.22 0.71
N VAL A 316 15.92 13.43 -0.37
CA VAL A 316 17.03 12.55 -0.74
C VAL A 316 18.09 12.55 0.35
N GLU A 317 18.43 13.72 0.90
CA GLU A 317 19.32 13.87 2.05
C GLU A 317 18.83 13.08 3.26
N ALA A 318 17.58 13.30 3.67
CA ALA A 318 17.01 12.63 4.83
C ALA A 318 16.97 11.11 4.63
N LEU A 319 16.58 10.62 3.45
CA LEU A 319 16.47 9.20 3.16
C LEU A 319 17.84 8.52 3.06
N ILE A 320 18.80 9.10 2.35
CA ILE A 320 20.15 8.52 2.25
C ILE A 320 20.84 8.59 3.62
N GLY A 321 20.80 9.74 4.29
CA GLY A 321 21.43 9.93 5.58
C GLY A 321 20.81 9.08 6.69
N SER A 322 19.49 9.10 6.82
CA SER A 322 18.79 8.45 7.95
C SER A 322 18.59 6.96 7.75
N VAL A 323 18.57 6.48 6.50
CA VAL A 323 18.37 5.05 6.20
C VAL A 323 19.71 4.39 5.90
N TYR A 324 20.40 4.80 4.83
CA TYR A 324 21.63 4.12 4.39
C TYR A 324 22.81 4.40 5.31
N LEU A 325 23.17 5.68 5.51
CA LEU A 325 24.37 6.03 6.30
C LEU A 325 24.22 5.59 7.76
N ARG A 326 23.04 5.79 8.36
CA ARG A 326 22.75 5.31 9.71
C ARG A 326 22.88 3.79 9.84
N ALA A 327 22.31 3.03 8.89
CA ALA A 327 22.36 1.57 8.95
C ALA A 327 23.79 1.05 8.73
N LEU A 328 24.55 1.66 7.81
CA LEU A 328 25.98 1.36 7.60
C LEU A 328 26.80 1.64 8.87
N ALA A 329 26.62 2.81 9.48
CA ALA A 329 27.29 3.20 10.72
C ALA A 329 26.90 2.29 11.90
N GLY A 330 25.69 1.74 11.91
CA GLY A 330 25.24 0.77 12.91
C GLY A 330 25.82 -0.63 12.71
N ALA A 331 26.06 -1.05 11.47
CA ALA A 331 26.62 -2.37 11.14
C ALA A 331 28.14 -2.46 11.34
N ALA A 332 28.86 -1.36 11.08
CA ALA A 332 30.32 -1.33 11.13
C ALA A 332 30.94 -1.77 12.48
N PRO A 333 30.48 -1.26 13.64
CA PRO A 333 31.08 -1.61 14.94
C PRO A 333 30.95 -3.10 15.27
N ALA A 334 29.87 -3.74 14.85
CA ALA A 334 29.62 -5.15 15.14
C ALA A 334 30.61 -6.09 14.41
N LEU A 335 31.13 -5.67 13.26
CA LEU A 335 32.14 -6.41 12.49
C LEU A 335 33.57 -6.15 12.97
N GLN A 336 33.81 -4.96 13.53
CA GLN A 336 35.11 -4.52 14.03
C GLN A 336 35.38 -4.98 15.46
N ALA A 337 34.35 -5.20 16.28
CA ALA A 337 34.51 -5.60 17.68
C ALA A 337 34.89 -7.09 17.85
N PRO A 338 35.73 -7.43 18.85
CA PRO A 338 35.92 -8.81 19.28
C PRO A 338 34.58 -9.41 19.76
N GLU A 339 34.30 -10.68 19.40
CA GLU A 339 33.01 -11.32 19.70
C GLU A 339 32.70 -11.29 21.21
N GLY A 340 31.49 -10.85 21.57
CA GLY A 340 31.01 -10.88 22.95
C GLY A 340 31.41 -9.69 23.82
N GLY A 341 31.85 -8.58 23.20
CA GLY A 341 32.10 -7.33 23.93
C GLY A 341 30.84 -6.76 24.61
N PRO A 342 30.94 -6.19 25.81
CA PRO A 342 29.79 -5.54 26.47
C PRO A 342 29.32 -4.35 25.61
N GLY A 343 28.04 -4.38 25.22
CA GLY A 343 27.42 -3.33 24.39
C GLY A 343 27.20 -3.73 22.92
N GLN A 344 27.52 -4.97 22.51
CA GLN A 344 27.22 -5.45 21.16
C GLN A 344 25.70 -5.65 20.97
N THR A 345 25.07 -4.80 20.16
CA THR A 345 23.63 -4.85 19.88
C THR A 345 23.26 -5.80 18.75
N MET A 346 24.24 -6.26 17.97
CA MET A 346 24.09 -7.09 16.78
C MET A 346 25.25 -8.07 16.66
N THR A 347 24.95 -9.31 16.26
CA THR A 347 26.00 -10.33 16.02
C THR A 347 26.79 -10.03 14.74
N VAL A 348 28.01 -10.55 14.63
CA VAL A 348 28.84 -10.46 13.42
C VAL A 348 28.09 -10.97 12.18
N LYS A 349 27.33 -12.06 12.34
CA LYS A 349 26.53 -12.65 11.26
C LYS A 349 25.40 -11.72 10.81
N GLU A 350 24.63 -11.18 11.75
CA GLU A 350 23.55 -10.23 11.44
C GLU A 350 24.10 -8.95 10.80
N ALA A 351 25.25 -8.45 11.26
CA ALA A 351 25.90 -7.28 10.67
C ALA A 351 26.37 -7.55 9.22
N ALA A 352 26.91 -8.74 8.95
CA ALA A 352 27.26 -9.14 7.59
C ALA A 352 26.04 -9.23 6.68
N GLU A 353 24.95 -9.87 7.13
CA GLU A 353 23.69 -9.98 6.38
C GLU A 353 23.06 -8.60 6.13
N LEU A 354 23.11 -7.71 7.12
CA LEU A 354 22.67 -6.32 6.99
C LEU A 354 23.48 -5.57 5.92
N LEU A 355 24.81 -5.69 5.93
CA LEU A 355 25.66 -5.06 4.91
C LEU A 355 25.38 -5.58 3.50
N VAL A 356 25.06 -6.87 3.33
CA VAL A 356 24.66 -7.41 2.02
C VAL A 356 23.44 -6.66 1.50
N VAL A 357 22.39 -6.57 2.31
CA VAL A 357 21.14 -5.88 1.93
C VAL A 357 21.39 -4.40 1.64
N LEU A 358 22.24 -3.73 2.41
CA LEU A 358 22.60 -2.33 2.19
C LEU A 358 23.39 -2.13 0.89
N PHE A 359 24.38 -2.96 0.59
CA PHE A 359 25.19 -2.81 -0.62
C PHE A 359 24.44 -3.22 -1.90
N GLU A 360 23.55 -4.20 -1.83
CA GLU A 360 22.62 -4.51 -2.93
C GLU A 360 21.70 -3.30 -3.19
N GLY A 361 21.10 -2.74 -2.13
CA GLY A 361 20.27 -1.54 -2.24
C GLY A 361 21.03 -0.33 -2.80
N LEU A 362 22.25 -0.07 -2.32
CA LEU A 362 23.09 1.01 -2.82
C LEU A 362 23.50 0.80 -4.27
N SER A 363 23.81 -0.43 -4.66
CA SER A 363 24.09 -0.75 -6.05
C SER A 363 22.91 -0.32 -6.92
N ASP A 364 21.69 -0.72 -6.56
CA ASP A 364 20.48 -0.37 -7.31
C ASP A 364 20.22 1.14 -7.37
N LEU A 365 20.50 1.87 -6.29
CA LEU A 365 20.36 3.33 -6.24
C LEU A 365 21.39 4.04 -7.13
N LEU A 366 22.65 3.65 -7.03
CA LEU A 366 23.80 4.36 -7.59
C LEU A 366 24.08 3.94 -9.03
N GLN A 367 23.11 4.12 -9.93
CA GLN A 367 23.37 4.06 -11.36
C GLN A 367 24.11 5.34 -11.82
N PRO A 368 24.89 5.28 -12.92
CA PRO A 368 25.78 6.38 -13.31
C PRO A 368 25.12 7.76 -13.39
N ASP A 369 23.93 7.85 -13.97
CA ASP A 369 23.21 9.12 -14.10
C ASP A 369 22.75 9.66 -12.72
N ALA A 370 22.25 8.78 -11.84
CA ALA A 370 21.83 9.16 -10.50
C ALA A 370 23.01 9.62 -9.64
N VAL A 371 24.16 8.94 -9.74
CA VAL A 371 25.39 9.35 -9.04
C VAL A 371 25.79 10.77 -9.43
N ARG A 372 25.82 11.08 -10.73
CA ARG A 372 26.17 12.43 -11.22
C ARG A 372 25.21 13.49 -10.70
N THR A 373 23.90 13.21 -10.77
CA THR A 373 22.89 14.17 -10.30
C THR A 373 22.98 14.39 -8.80
N ILE A 374 23.18 13.34 -8.00
CA ILE A 374 23.37 13.46 -6.54
C ILE A 374 24.63 14.29 -6.25
N TRP A 375 25.75 13.98 -6.90
CA TRP A 375 27.00 14.72 -6.70
C TRP A 375 26.85 16.21 -7.01
N LEU A 376 26.28 16.57 -8.17
CA LEU A 376 26.05 17.96 -8.54
C LEU A 376 25.10 18.68 -7.57
N SER A 377 24.14 17.96 -6.99
CA SER A 377 23.11 18.55 -6.14
C SER A 377 23.51 18.66 -4.67
N PHE A 378 24.50 17.90 -4.21
CA PHE A 378 24.92 17.82 -2.81
C PHE A 378 26.41 18.07 -2.66
N ASP A 379 27.25 17.12 -3.05
CA ASP A 379 28.69 17.15 -2.79
C ASP A 379 29.42 18.31 -3.49
N ALA A 380 28.91 18.80 -4.63
CA ALA A 380 29.43 20.00 -5.28
C ALA A 380 28.95 21.32 -4.64
N ASP A 381 27.88 21.28 -3.83
CA ASP A 381 27.34 22.43 -3.11
C ASP A 381 27.83 22.41 -1.65
N TRP A 382 28.80 23.26 -1.34
CA TRP A 382 29.40 23.37 0.00
C TRP A 382 28.39 23.65 1.14
N ARG A 383 27.16 24.07 0.83
CA ARG A 383 26.10 24.32 1.81
C ARG A 383 25.35 23.05 2.24
N ARG A 384 25.56 21.95 1.53
CA ARG A 384 24.87 20.68 1.71
C ARG A 384 25.82 19.61 2.23
N PRO A 385 25.31 18.57 2.89
CA PRO A 385 26.14 17.46 3.33
C PRO A 385 26.70 16.70 2.13
N PRO A 386 27.96 16.24 2.19
CA PRO A 386 28.60 15.52 1.08
C PRO A 386 28.19 14.03 1.13
N LEU A 387 26.98 13.75 0.65
CA LEU A 387 26.34 12.44 0.80
C LEU A 387 27.13 11.28 0.18
N LEU A 388 27.75 11.48 -0.98
CA LEU A 388 28.55 10.42 -1.62
C LEU A 388 29.90 10.27 -0.93
N GLU A 389 30.55 11.36 -0.54
CA GLU A 389 31.80 11.31 0.25
C GLU A 389 31.58 10.58 1.58
N ASP A 390 30.53 10.92 2.32
CA ASP A 390 30.17 10.28 3.60
C ASP A 390 29.92 8.77 3.40
N MET A 391 29.25 8.40 2.31
CA MET A 391 29.00 7.01 1.96
C MET A 391 30.29 6.25 1.62
N ILE A 392 31.17 6.86 0.81
CA ILE A 392 32.50 6.31 0.50
C ILE A 392 33.29 6.14 1.79
N GLN A 393 33.28 7.15 2.67
CA GLN A 393 34.02 7.13 3.92
C GLN A 393 33.53 6.01 4.84
N CYS A 394 32.21 5.84 4.98
CA CYS A 394 31.63 4.70 5.71
C CYS A 394 32.08 3.35 5.13
N ILE A 395 32.10 3.22 3.80
CA ILE A 395 32.56 1.99 3.13
C ILE A 395 34.05 1.77 3.40
N VAL A 396 34.88 2.81 3.27
CA VAL A 396 36.33 2.72 3.50
C VAL A 396 36.65 2.33 4.95
N ASP A 397 35.94 2.89 5.91
CA ASP A 397 36.16 2.60 7.33
C ASP A 397 35.79 1.16 7.70
N LEU A 398 34.84 0.54 6.99
CA LEU A 398 34.57 -0.91 7.11
C LEU A 398 35.81 -1.77 6.77
N PHE A 399 36.65 -1.32 5.84
CA PHE A 399 37.84 -2.06 5.38
C PHE A 399 39.13 -1.64 6.09
N ARG A 400 39.21 -0.41 6.59
CA ARG A 400 40.43 0.15 7.19
C ARG A 400 40.79 -0.52 8.53
N ASP A 401 39.78 -0.91 9.31
CA ASP A 401 39.95 -1.41 10.68
C ASP A 401 39.76 -2.93 10.82
N ALA A 402 39.69 -3.69 9.72
CA ALA A 402 39.66 -5.15 9.78
C ALA A 402 41.05 -5.67 10.23
N PRO A 403 41.19 -6.27 11.43
CA PRO A 403 42.49 -6.70 11.93
C PRO A 403 43.11 -7.71 10.97
N SER A 404 44.32 -7.38 10.51
CA SER A 404 45.03 -7.93 9.35
C SER A 404 45.33 -9.44 9.38
N THR A 405 44.83 -10.20 10.36
CA THR A 405 45.20 -11.62 10.52
C THR A 405 44.07 -12.58 10.95
N GLU A 406 42.91 -12.15 11.47
CA GLU A 406 41.91 -13.12 11.97
C GLU A 406 40.46 -12.94 11.49
N ARG A 407 40.05 -11.79 10.93
CA ARG A 407 38.68 -11.60 10.42
C ARG A 407 38.68 -10.84 9.11
N GLN A 408 38.98 -11.56 8.02
CA GLN A 408 38.72 -11.03 6.68
C GLN A 408 37.20 -10.95 6.47
N LEU A 409 36.73 -9.83 5.93
CA LEU A 409 35.35 -9.70 5.48
C LEU A 409 35.04 -10.82 4.47
N PRO A 410 33.83 -11.41 4.50
CA PRO A 410 33.41 -12.37 3.50
C PRO A 410 33.66 -11.86 2.08
N ALA A 411 34.21 -12.71 1.21
CA ALA A 411 34.59 -12.32 -0.17
C ALA A 411 33.43 -11.70 -0.98
N HIS A 412 32.19 -12.14 -0.72
CA HIS A 412 31.01 -11.56 -1.37
C HIS A 412 30.73 -10.11 -0.94
N LEU A 413 30.99 -9.76 0.33
CA LEU A 413 30.86 -8.38 0.82
C LEU A 413 31.92 -7.47 0.20
N VAL A 414 33.16 -7.96 0.09
CA VAL A 414 34.24 -7.27 -0.63
C VAL A 414 33.81 -6.98 -2.08
N HIS A 415 33.25 -7.98 -2.76
CA HIS A 415 32.79 -7.81 -4.13
C HIS A 415 31.65 -6.77 -4.27
N LEU A 416 30.67 -6.80 -3.36
CA LEU A 416 29.56 -5.85 -3.35
C LEU A 416 30.04 -4.42 -3.06
N SER A 417 30.91 -4.22 -2.08
CA SER A 417 31.46 -2.89 -1.78
C SER A 417 32.31 -2.35 -2.94
N THR A 418 33.12 -3.21 -3.59
CA THR A 418 33.87 -2.82 -4.78
C THR A 418 32.92 -2.42 -5.89
N THR A 419 31.83 -3.16 -6.10
CA THR A 419 30.81 -2.83 -7.11
C THR A 419 30.21 -1.46 -6.87
N VAL A 420 29.83 -1.14 -5.62
CA VAL A 420 29.31 0.18 -5.24
C VAL A 420 30.34 1.28 -5.53
N LEU A 421 31.58 1.11 -5.07
CA LEU A 421 32.65 2.08 -5.32
C LEU A 421 32.94 2.26 -6.82
N THR A 422 32.97 1.17 -7.59
CA THR A 422 33.18 1.23 -9.04
C THR A 422 32.03 1.96 -9.75
N ARG A 423 30.78 1.82 -9.30
CA ARG A 423 29.65 2.59 -9.85
C ARG A 423 29.81 4.09 -9.58
N ILE A 424 30.24 4.45 -8.38
CA ILE A 424 30.47 5.86 -8.02
C ILE A 424 31.60 6.44 -8.88
N VAL A 425 32.76 5.79 -8.92
CA VAL A 425 33.93 6.25 -9.69
C VAL A 425 33.64 6.27 -11.20
N GLY A 426 33.09 5.18 -11.73
CA GLY A 426 32.80 5.04 -13.15
C GLY A 426 31.75 6.03 -13.68
N ALA A 427 30.91 6.58 -12.81
CA ALA A 427 30.02 7.67 -13.18
C ALA A 427 30.80 8.91 -13.65
N PHE A 428 31.99 9.18 -13.13
CA PHE A 428 32.79 10.35 -13.50
C PHE A 428 33.75 10.10 -14.67
N ASP A 429 34.21 8.86 -14.87
CA ASP A 429 35.11 8.50 -15.98
C ASP A 429 34.44 8.69 -17.35
N GLY A 430 33.15 8.36 -17.48
CA GLY A 430 32.40 8.58 -18.73
C GLY A 430 32.06 10.05 -19.03
N ALA A 431 32.37 10.99 -18.13
CA ALA A 431 32.16 12.42 -18.36
C ALA A 431 33.38 13.09 -19.01
N ALA A 432 34.58 12.53 -18.82
CA ALA A 432 35.79 13.01 -19.47
C ALA A 432 35.68 12.90 -21.02
N ASP A 433 35.04 11.85 -21.54
CA ASP A 433 34.80 11.67 -22.97
C ASP A 433 33.67 12.56 -23.51
N ALA A 434 32.66 12.88 -22.70
CA ALA A 434 31.54 13.74 -23.09
C ALA A 434 31.90 15.23 -23.13
N VAL A 435 32.83 15.67 -22.26
CA VAL A 435 33.39 17.04 -22.28
C VAL A 435 34.43 17.19 -23.41
N ALA A 436 35.03 16.10 -23.89
CA ALA A 436 35.98 16.09 -24.99
C ALA A 436 35.34 16.07 -26.40
N SER A 437 34.01 15.93 -26.52
CA SER A 437 33.32 16.05 -27.80
C SER A 437 32.77 17.47 -27.96
N PRO A 438 33.35 18.34 -28.82
CA PRO A 438 32.74 19.61 -29.13
C PRO A 438 31.39 19.32 -29.79
N ARG A 439 30.30 19.82 -29.19
CA ARG A 439 29.02 19.94 -29.88
C ARG A 439 29.25 20.79 -31.13
N GLY A 440 29.43 20.13 -32.26
CA GLY A 440 29.40 20.75 -33.56
C GLY A 440 28.01 21.35 -33.80
N GLY A 441 28.01 22.62 -34.19
CA GLY A 441 26.88 23.25 -34.85
C GLY A 441 26.10 24.25 -34.00
N LEU A 442 26.53 25.52 -34.09
CA LEU A 442 25.73 26.76 -34.22
C LEU A 442 26.36 27.92 -33.45
N TRP A 443 27.57 28.29 -33.86
CA TRP A 443 27.97 29.69 -33.88
C TRP A 443 28.18 30.02 -35.35
N THR A 444 27.13 30.49 -36.01
CA THR A 444 27.29 31.23 -37.26
C THR A 444 27.98 32.53 -36.90
N GLU A 445 29.17 32.71 -37.46
CA GLU A 445 29.89 33.97 -37.55
C GLU A 445 28.92 35.07 -37.99
N ALA A 446 28.72 36.03 -37.10
CA ALA A 446 28.25 37.36 -37.46
C ALA A 446 29.43 38.32 -37.20
N ASP A 447 29.70 39.10 -38.24
CA ASP A 447 30.60 40.25 -38.33
C ASP A 447 32.11 40.00 -38.32
N GLU A 448 32.69 40.07 -39.52
CA GLU A 448 33.69 41.08 -39.85
C GLU A 448 33.90 41.16 -41.38
N THR A 449 33.20 42.09 -42.06
CA THR A 449 33.75 43.10 -43.01
C THR A 449 32.66 43.69 -43.93
N GLU A 450 32.59 45.03 -43.91
CA GLU A 450 31.92 45.99 -44.84
C GLU A 450 30.39 46.13 -44.86
#